data_AF-A0A6P4J9W0-F1
#
_entry.id   AF-A0A6P4J9W0-F1
#
_cell.length_a   1.000
_cell.length_b   1.000
_cell.length_c   1.000
_cell.angle_alpha   90.00
_cell.angle_beta   90.00
_cell.angle_gamma   90.00
#
_symmetry.space_group_name_H-M   'P 1'
#
loop_
_entity.id
_entity.type
_entity.pdbx_description
1 polymer ?
#
loop_
_entity_poly.entity_id
_entity_poly.type
_entity_poly.pdbx_seq_one_letter_code
_entity_poly.pdbx_strand_id
1 'polypeptide(L)'
;MQKVFGNRQATLARELTKKFEEYVRGGIDDLVDWSKENEIRGEFVILIAGNPNGFKIMKPDENKAQLSVEEQIDQLISNGDKPNAAIKKVAKQNGLVRQDVYNQYHHLE
;
A
#
# COMPACT_ATOMS: atom_id res chain seq x y z
N MET A 1 -11.76 16.40 -6.29
CA MET A 1 -10.39 15.82 -6.19
C MET A 1 -9.34 16.89 -5.88
N GLN A 2 -9.19 17.93 -6.72
CA GLN A 2 -8.23 19.04 -6.50
C GLN A 2 -8.23 19.61 -5.07
N LYS A 3 -9.40 20.00 -4.54
CA LYS A 3 -9.53 20.57 -3.19
C LYS A 3 -9.02 19.67 -2.04
N VAL A 4 -9.00 18.35 -2.24
CA VAL A 4 -8.65 17.37 -1.19
C VAL A 4 -7.25 16.80 -1.41
N PHE A 5 -6.89 16.51 -2.67
CA PHE A 5 -5.62 15.85 -3.00
C PHE A 5 -4.52 16.82 -3.45
N GLY A 6 -4.84 18.11 -3.63
CA GLY A 6 -3.94 19.11 -4.22
C GLY A 6 -3.63 18.79 -5.68
N ASN A 7 -2.48 19.27 -6.14
CA ASN A 7 -1.98 19.02 -7.49
C ASN A 7 -1.33 17.62 -7.62
N ARG A 8 -2.10 16.57 -7.32
CA ARG A 8 -1.66 15.17 -7.42
C ARG A 8 -1.50 14.79 -8.90
N GLN A 9 -0.52 13.94 -9.22
CA GLN A 9 -0.45 13.32 -10.54
C GLN A 9 -1.69 12.46 -10.81
N ALA A 10 -2.23 12.59 -12.02
CA ALA A 10 -3.45 11.92 -12.44
C ALA A 10 -3.47 11.66 -13.96
N THR A 11 -4.41 10.81 -14.39
CA THR A 11 -4.68 10.53 -15.79
C THR A 11 -6.18 10.51 -16.04
N LEU A 12 -6.64 11.24 -17.05
CA LEU A 12 -7.96 11.10 -17.64
C LEU A 12 -7.84 10.14 -18.82
N ALA A 13 -8.52 9.00 -18.75
CA ALA A 13 -8.63 8.06 -19.85
C ALA A 13 -10.07 8.12 -20.38
N ARG A 14 -10.24 8.45 -21.65
CA ARG A 14 -11.54 8.65 -22.28
C ARG A 14 -11.80 7.57 -23.33
N GLU A 15 -13.04 7.07 -23.38
CA GLU A 15 -13.50 6.15 -24.43
C GLU A 15 -12.57 4.92 -24.62
N LEU A 16 -12.17 4.31 -23.49
CA LEU A 16 -11.31 3.12 -23.48
C LEU A 16 -11.84 2.03 -24.42
N THR A 17 -10.94 1.43 -25.20
CA THR A 17 -11.20 0.38 -26.21
C THR A 17 -11.99 0.84 -27.44
N LYS A 18 -12.36 2.12 -27.54
CA LYS A 18 -13.11 2.66 -28.68
C LYS A 18 -12.19 3.40 -29.65
N LYS A 19 -12.72 3.74 -30.83
CA LYS A 19 -11.96 4.39 -31.92
C LYS A 19 -11.29 5.71 -31.50
N PHE A 20 -11.89 6.44 -30.56
CA PHE A 20 -11.42 7.75 -30.09
C PHE A 20 -10.86 7.70 -28.67
N GLU A 21 -10.16 6.62 -28.35
CA GLU A 21 -9.49 6.44 -27.06
C GLU A 21 -8.41 7.51 -26.86
N GLU A 22 -8.42 8.16 -25.69
CA GLU A 22 -7.54 9.28 -25.38
C GLU A 22 -7.04 9.21 -23.92
N TYR A 23 -5.78 9.58 -23.71
CA TYR A 23 -5.17 9.68 -22.38
C TYR A 23 -4.52 11.03 -22.16
N VAL A 24 -5.04 11.79 -21.20
CA VAL A 24 -4.47 13.07 -20.78
C VAL A 24 -3.81 12.87 -19.42
N ARG A 25 -2.52 13.18 -19.31
CA ARG A 25 -1.71 12.95 -18.10
C ARG A 25 -1.15 14.27 -17.60
N GLY A 26 -1.10 14.44 -16.29
CA GLY A 26 -0.54 15.64 -15.68
C GLY A 26 -0.91 15.78 -14.21
N GLY A 27 -0.67 16.96 -13.66
CA GLY A 27 -1.23 17.32 -12.36
C GLY A 27 -2.75 17.51 -12.45
N ILE A 28 -3.47 17.32 -11.36
CA ILE A 28 -4.91 17.61 -11.30
C ILE A 28 -5.20 19.05 -11.75
N ASP A 29 -4.32 20.01 -11.47
CA ASP A 29 -4.52 21.40 -11.88
C ASP A 29 -4.53 21.53 -13.42
N ASP A 30 -3.53 20.94 -14.09
CA ASP A 30 -3.43 20.94 -15.56
C ASP A 30 -4.63 20.25 -16.20
N LEU A 31 -5.11 19.15 -15.61
CA LEU A 31 -6.26 18.39 -16.10
C LEU A 31 -7.58 19.15 -15.91
N VAL A 32 -7.70 19.94 -14.85
CA VAL A 32 -8.84 20.83 -14.64
C VAL A 32 -8.84 21.93 -15.71
N ASP A 33 -7.69 22.51 -16.02
CA ASP A 33 -7.60 23.53 -17.06
C ASP A 33 -7.87 22.95 -18.45
N TRP A 34 -7.30 21.78 -18.77
CA TRP A 34 -7.63 21.02 -19.98
C TRP A 34 -9.15 20.79 -20.10
N SER A 35 -9.82 20.48 -18.99
CA SER A 35 -11.28 20.22 -19.00
C SER A 35 -12.15 21.45 -19.28
N LYS A 36 -11.62 22.66 -19.07
CA LYS A 36 -12.31 23.91 -19.40
C LYS A 36 -12.15 24.29 -20.88
N GLU A 37 -11.02 23.92 -21.47
CA GLU A 37 -10.68 24.22 -22.86
C GLU A 37 -11.21 23.17 -23.84
N ASN A 38 -11.50 21.96 -23.36
CA ASN A 38 -11.90 20.83 -24.19
C ASN A 38 -13.31 20.35 -23.88
N GLU A 39 -13.95 19.76 -24.88
CA GLU A 39 -15.30 19.24 -24.74
C GLU A 39 -15.31 17.88 -23.99
N ILE A 40 -16.00 17.85 -22.85
CA ILE A 40 -16.14 16.65 -22.01
C ILE A 40 -17.34 15.83 -22.48
N ARG A 41 -17.09 14.80 -23.28
CA ARG A 41 -18.09 13.84 -23.76
C ARG A 41 -17.62 12.41 -23.57
N GLY A 42 -18.59 11.51 -23.43
CA GLY A 42 -18.36 10.08 -23.27
C GLY A 42 -17.99 9.70 -21.84
N GLU A 43 -17.48 8.49 -21.68
CA GLU A 43 -17.09 7.94 -20.39
C GLU A 43 -15.61 8.16 -20.11
N PHE A 44 -15.30 8.47 -18.86
CA PHE A 44 -13.94 8.70 -18.39
C PHE A 44 -13.60 7.77 -17.23
N VAL A 45 -12.41 7.19 -17.29
CA VAL A 45 -11.72 6.59 -16.15
C VAL A 45 -10.67 7.57 -15.67
N ILE A 46 -10.69 7.87 -14.36
CA ILE A 46 -9.73 8.78 -13.74
C ILE A 46 -8.81 7.99 -12.84
N LEU A 47 -7.53 7.93 -13.19
CA LEU A 47 -6.49 7.33 -12.35
C LEU A 47 -5.80 8.44 -11.55
N ILE A 48 -5.70 8.27 -10.24
CA ILE A 48 -5.05 9.23 -9.34
C ILE A 48 -3.85 8.55 -8.70
N ALA A 49 -2.68 9.21 -8.74
CA ALA A 49 -1.50 8.70 -8.07
C ALA A 49 -1.72 8.61 -6.55
N GLY A 50 -1.16 7.57 -5.94
CA GLY A 50 -1.20 7.36 -4.50
C GLY A 50 -0.62 8.55 -3.73
N ASN A 51 -0.92 8.63 -2.44
CA ASN A 51 -0.33 9.67 -1.59
C ASN A 51 1.18 9.37 -1.42
N PRO A 52 2.11 10.23 -1.89
CA PRO A 52 3.54 10.00 -1.75
C PRO A 52 4.00 9.98 -0.28
N ASN A 53 3.24 10.64 0.59
CA ASN A 53 3.45 10.70 2.03
C ASN A 53 2.44 9.84 2.80
N GLY A 54 1.68 8.98 2.11
CA GLY A 54 0.79 8.04 2.78
C GLY A 54 1.62 7.05 3.58
N PHE A 55 1.08 6.55 4.69
CA PHE A 55 1.65 5.37 5.33
C PHE A 55 1.82 4.31 4.24
N LYS A 56 3.07 3.94 3.95
CA LYS A 56 3.33 2.74 3.17
C LYS A 56 2.67 1.62 3.95
N ILE A 57 1.53 1.12 3.47
CA ILE A 57 1.15 -0.24 3.80
C ILE A 57 2.37 -1.03 3.34
N MET A 58 3.13 -1.53 4.30
CA MET A 58 4.28 -2.36 4.02
C MET A 58 3.73 -3.55 3.24
N LYS A 59 3.84 -3.49 1.90
CA LYS A 59 3.96 -4.72 1.14
C LYS A 59 5.17 -5.42 1.76
N PRO A 60 5.08 -6.71 2.14
CA PRO A 60 6.25 -7.44 2.60
C PRO A 60 7.38 -7.18 1.62
N ASP A 61 8.45 -6.57 2.11
CA ASP A 61 9.59 -6.12 1.32
C ASP A 61 10.48 -7.37 1.18
N GLU A 62 10.39 -8.08 0.06
CA GLU A 62 11.09 -9.37 -0.17
C GLU A 62 12.63 -9.27 -0.07
N ASN A 63 13.20 -8.07 0.08
CA ASN A 63 14.64 -7.83 0.07
C ASN A 63 15.19 -6.90 1.17
N LYS A 64 14.43 -6.64 2.24
CA LYS A 64 15.07 -6.24 3.51
C LYS A 64 15.28 -7.50 4.32
N ALA A 65 16.48 -7.68 4.87
CA ALA A 65 16.74 -8.67 5.91
C ALA A 65 15.86 -8.38 7.12
N GLN A 66 14.60 -8.80 7.05
CA GLN A 66 13.72 -8.93 8.19
C GLN A 66 14.28 -10.09 8.98
N LEU A 67 14.56 -9.82 10.26
CA LEU A 67 14.80 -10.86 11.23
C LEU A 67 13.70 -11.91 11.07
N SER A 68 14.07 -13.19 11.06
CA SER A 68 13.11 -14.29 11.02
C SER A 68 12.10 -14.14 12.16
N VAL A 69 10.95 -14.81 12.03
CA VAL A 69 9.94 -14.82 13.11
C VAL A 69 10.57 -15.26 14.44
N GLU A 70 11.50 -16.21 14.39
CA GLU A 70 12.27 -16.70 15.54
C GLU A 70 13.19 -15.63 16.11
N GLU A 71 13.98 -14.95 15.25
CA GLU A 71 14.88 -13.89 15.68
C GLU A 71 14.12 -12.70 16.31
N GLN A 72 12.92 -12.39 15.82
CA GLN A 72 12.04 -11.37 16.41
C GLN A 72 11.53 -11.80 17.80
N ILE A 73 11.19 -13.08 17.98
CA ILE A 73 10.76 -13.63 19.28
C ILE A 73 11.93 -13.60 20.27
N ASP A 74 13.11 -14.04 19.85
CA ASP A 74 14.31 -14.10 20.69
C ASP A 74 14.77 -12.72 21.15
N GLN A 75 14.65 -11.69 20.30
CA GLN A 75 14.91 -10.32 20.71
C GLN A 75 13.96 -9.84 21.80
N LEU A 76 12.66 -10.15 21.70
CA LEU A 76 11.70 -9.76 22.72
C LEU A 76 11.95 -10.51 24.04
N ILE A 77 12.33 -11.79 23.97
CA ILE A 77 12.72 -12.57 25.14
C ILE A 77 13.99 -11.98 25.78
N SER A 78 14.99 -11.63 24.96
CA SER A 78 16.22 -10.96 25.43
C SER A 78 15.94 -9.62 26.09
N ASN A 79 14.92 -8.90 25.62
CA ASN A 79 14.43 -7.65 26.22
C ASN A 79 13.55 -7.87 27.47
N GLY A 80 13.39 -9.11 27.94
CA GLY A 80 12.72 -9.46 29.19
C GLY A 80 11.24 -9.86 29.06
N ASP A 81 10.70 -9.99 27.83
CA ASP A 81 9.36 -10.54 27.66
C ASP A 81 9.34 -12.06 27.92
N LYS A 82 8.23 -12.56 28.50
CA LYS A 82 8.00 -14.01 28.58
C LYS A 82 7.79 -14.60 27.17
N PRO A 83 8.21 -15.84 26.88
CA PRO A 83 8.11 -16.43 25.54
C PRO A 83 6.71 -16.34 24.91
N ASN A 84 5.67 -16.66 25.68
CA ASN A 84 4.28 -16.54 25.23
C ASN A 84 3.83 -15.10 24.94
N ALA A 85 4.41 -14.11 25.63
CA ALA A 85 4.13 -12.70 25.37
C ALA A 85 4.86 -12.20 24.12
N ALA A 86 6.11 -12.63 23.91
CA ALA A 86 6.89 -12.38 22.71
C ALA A 86 6.19 -12.95 21.46
N ILE A 87 5.81 -14.23 21.48
CA ILE A 87 5.05 -14.89 20.40
C ILE A 87 3.77 -14.12 20.06
N LYS A 88 3.01 -13.68 21.08
CA LYS A 88 1.79 -12.90 20.87
C LYS A 88 2.06 -11.53 20.24
N LYS A 89 3.14 -10.85 20.64
CA LYS A 89 3.54 -9.55 20.10
C LYS A 89 3.97 -9.69 18.64
N VAL A 90 4.81 -10.67 18.31
CA VAL A 90 5.29 -10.95 16.95
C VAL A 90 4.15 -11.33 16.03
N ALA A 91 3.25 -12.23 16.47
CA ALA A 91 2.05 -12.59 15.70
C ALA A 91 1.18 -11.36 15.37
N LYS A 92 0.95 -10.48 16.36
CA LYS A 92 0.19 -9.24 16.15
C LYS A 92 0.90 -8.24 15.24
N GLN A 93 2.23 -8.09 15.37
CA GLN A 93 3.03 -7.16 14.58
C GLN A 93 3.10 -7.58 13.10
N ASN A 94 3.20 -8.88 12.84
CA ASN A 94 3.31 -9.42 11.48
C ASN A 94 1.95 -9.83 10.87
N GLY A 95 0.85 -9.70 11.61
CA GLY A 95 -0.48 -10.12 11.16
C GLY A 95 -0.64 -11.64 10.98
N LEU A 96 0.15 -12.43 11.70
CA LEU A 96 0.16 -13.90 11.64
C LEU A 96 -0.76 -14.52 12.70
N VAL A 97 -1.19 -15.76 12.48
CA VAL A 97 -1.95 -16.53 13.46
C VAL A 97 -1.01 -16.94 14.60
N ARG A 98 -1.42 -16.66 15.84
CA ARG A 98 -0.60 -16.95 17.03
C ARG A 98 -0.18 -18.42 17.13
N GLN A 99 -1.07 -19.34 16.79
CA GLN A 99 -0.81 -20.78 16.87
C GLN A 99 0.30 -21.18 15.89
N ASP A 100 0.26 -20.66 14.67
CA ASP A 100 1.26 -20.96 13.63
C ASP A 100 2.64 -20.45 14.05
N VAL A 101 2.70 -19.24 14.62
CA VAL A 101 3.94 -18.67 15.18
C VAL A 101 4.47 -19.50 16.35
N TYR A 102 3.59 -20.01 17.21
CA TYR A 102 3.96 -20.87 18.33
C TYR A 102 4.53 -22.21 17.85
N ASN A 103 3.85 -22.85 16.90
CA ASN A 103 4.27 -24.12 16.31
C ASN A 103 5.61 -23.95 15.58
N GLN A 104 5.76 -22.88 14.81
CA GLN A 104 7.00 -22.54 14.11
C GLN A 104 8.17 -22.35 15.09
N TYR A 105 7.98 -21.55 16.15
CA TYR A 105 9.02 -21.27 17.15
C TYR A 105 9.43 -22.51 17.97
N HIS A 106 8.49 -23.42 18.24
CA HIS A 106 8.76 -24.65 18.98
C HIS A 106 9.08 -25.84 18.07
N HIS A 107 9.16 -25.64 16.76
CA HIS A 107 9.36 -26.69 15.74
C HIS A 107 8.40 -27.89 15.91
N LEU A 108 7.13 -27.59 16.22
CA LEU A 108 6.06 -28.57 16.34
C LEU A 108 5.32 -28.62 14.99
N GLU A 109 5.46 -29.72 14.25
CA GLU A 109 4.64 -29.99 13.05
C GLU A 109 3.18 -30.28 13.39
#